data_AF-A0A7W5H1N0-F1
#
_entry.id   AF-A0A7W5H1N0-F1
#
_cell.length_a   1.000
_cell.length_b   1.000
_cell.length_c   1.000
_cell.angle_alpha   90.00
_cell.angle_beta   90.00
_cell.angle_gamma   90.00
#
_symmetry.space_group_name_H-M   'P 1'
#
loop_
_entity.id
_entity.type
_entity.pdbx_description
1 polymer ?
#
loop_
_entity_poly.entity_id
_entity_poly.type
_entity_poly.pdbx_seq_one_letter_code
_entity_poly.pdbx_strand_id
1 'polypeptide(L)'
;MSNKTPAQLVRQISLSLLLLSAITQALTILSFLFEIHSHVIMEVHKANGFVLYILVLTHIFVFRKNLKFYLFPKKIVGKKS
;
A
#
# COMPACT_ATOMS: atom_id res chain seq x y z
N MET A 1 -9.96 -2.34 25.02
CA MET A 1 -9.86 -2.03 23.57
C MET A 1 -8.86 -0.90 23.39
N SER A 2 -7.81 -1.10 22.58
CA SER A 2 -6.83 -0.02 22.32
C SER A 2 -7.48 1.05 21.44
N ASN A 3 -7.66 2.26 21.98
CA ASN A 3 -8.18 3.39 21.22
C ASN A 3 -7.12 3.84 20.21
N LYS A 4 -7.26 3.37 18.96
CA LYS A 4 -6.40 3.78 17.86
C LYS A 4 -6.59 5.27 17.61
N THR A 5 -5.49 6.01 17.47
CA THR A 5 -5.56 7.41 17.08
C THR A 5 -6.09 7.54 15.65
N PRO A 6 -6.75 8.65 15.28
CA PRO A 6 -7.23 8.88 13.92
C PRO A 6 -6.15 8.64 12.86
N ALA A 7 -4.90 9.04 13.14
CA ALA A 7 -3.76 8.82 12.25
C ALA A 7 -3.41 7.33 12.05
N GLN A 8 -3.53 6.51 13.10
CA GLN A 8 -3.33 5.06 13.00
C GLN A 8 -4.44 4.40 12.17
N LEU A 9 -5.69 4.86 12.32
CA LEU A 9 -6.82 4.39 11.53
C LEU A 9 -6.64 4.72 10.04
N VAL A 10 -6.29 5.96 9.70
CA VAL A 10 -6.06 6.36 8.29
C VAL A 10 -4.91 5.57 7.67
N ARG A 11 -3.82 5.33 8.40
CA ARG A 11 -2.73 4.48 7.93
C ARG A 11 -3.20 3.05 7.69
N GLN A 12 -3.96 2.48 8.62
CA GLN A 12 -4.44 1.11 8.50
C GLN A 12 -5.39 0.96 7.30
N ILE A 13 -6.32 1.90 7.11
CA ILE A 13 -7.21 1.92 5.95
C ILE A 13 -6.39 2.01 4.66
N SER A 14 -5.42 2.91 4.61
CA SER A 14 -4.55 3.08 3.45
C SER A 14 -3.75 1.80 3.14
N LEU A 15 -3.21 1.13 4.15
CA LEU A 15 -2.52 -0.16 4.00
C LEU A 15 -3.47 -1.27 3.55
N SER A 16 -4.69 -1.33 4.08
CA SER A 16 -5.70 -2.31 3.66
C SER A 16 -6.10 -2.12 2.19
N LEU A 17 -6.26 -0.87 1.74
CA LEU A 17 -6.58 -0.57 0.33
C LEU A 17 -5.42 -0.95 -0.59
N LEU A 18 -4.19 -0.66 -0.20
CA LEU A 18 -2.99 -1.08 -0.94
C LEU A 18 -2.91 -2.60 -1.04
N LEU A 19 -3.16 -3.31 0.07
CA LEU A 19 -3.12 -4.77 0.10
C LEU A 19 -4.20 -5.38 -0.79
N LEU A 20 -5.44 -4.86 -0.72
CA LEU A 20 -6.54 -5.34 -1.55
C LEU A 20 -6.23 -5.16 -3.03
N SER A 21 -5.77 -3.96 -3.43
CA SER A 21 -5.41 -3.68 -4.82
C SER A 21 -4.22 -4.53 -5.29
N ALA A 22 -3.23 -4.79 -4.43
CA ALA A 22 -2.11 -5.68 -4.75
C ALA A 22 -2.58 -7.14 -4.96
N ILE A 23 -3.50 -7.63 -4.13
CA ILE A 23 -4.10 -8.98 -4.29
C ILE A 23 -4.87 -9.07 -5.60
N THR A 24 -5.69 -8.07 -5.94
CA THR A 24 -6.40 -8.04 -7.22
C THR A 24 -5.43 -8.04 -8.41
N GLN A 25 -4.31 -7.33 -8.31
CA GLN A 25 -3.27 -7.33 -9.35
C GLN A 25 -2.61 -8.71 -9.47
N ALA A 26 -2.30 -9.36 -8.35
CA ALA A 26 -1.72 -10.70 -8.34
C ALA A 26 -2.68 -11.73 -8.94
N LEU A 27 -3.98 -11.66 -8.61
CA LEU A 27 -4.99 -12.57 -9.15
C LEU A 27 -5.14 -12.41 -10.67
N THR A 28 -5.17 -11.17 -11.18
CA THR A 28 -5.26 -10.94 -12.64
C THR A 28 -4.01 -11.42 -13.38
N ILE A 29 -2.81 -11.24 -12.81
CA ILE A 29 -1.56 -11.81 -13.34
C ILE A 29 -1.63 -13.34 -13.36
N LEU A 30 -2.10 -13.94 -12.26
CA LEU A 30 -2.24 -15.38 -12.16
C LEU A 30 -3.23 -15.93 -13.21
N SER A 31 -4.33 -15.23 -13.46
CA SER A 31 -5.25 -15.57 -14.55
C SER A 31 -4.57 -15.59 -15.92
N PHE A 32 -3.68 -14.63 -16.20
CA PHE A 32 -2.90 -14.63 -17.44
C PHE A 32 -1.90 -15.78 -17.51
N LEU A 33 -1.27 -16.16 -16.39
CA LEU A 33 -0.36 -17.31 -16.31
C LEU A 33 -1.07 -18.64 -16.59
N PHE A 34 -2.35 -18.76 -16.21
CA PHE A 34 -3.19 -19.91 -16.52
C PHE A 34 -3.91 -19.80 -17.87
N GLU A 35 -3.48 -18.88 -18.73
CA GLU A 35 -4.06 -18.64 -20.05
C GLU A 35 -5.54 -18.27 -20.07
N ILE A 36 -6.09 -17.81 -18.94
CA ILE A 36 -7.47 -17.33 -18.84
C ILE A 36 -7.53 -15.90 -19.40
N HIS A 37 -7.59 -15.81 -20.72
CA HIS A 37 -7.63 -14.55 -21.45
C HIS A 37 -9.08 -14.08 -21.63
N SER A 38 -9.59 -13.33 -20.65
CA SER A 38 -10.87 -12.62 -20.77
C SER A 38 -10.64 -11.12 -20.90
N HIS A 39 -11.39 -10.49 -21.81
CA HIS A 39 -11.40 -9.02 -21.97
C HIS A 39 -11.66 -8.31 -20.63
N VAL A 40 -12.56 -8.87 -19.82
CA VAL A 40 -12.90 -8.33 -18.50
C VAL A 40 -11.70 -8.36 -17.55
N ILE A 41 -10.93 -9.45 -17.54
CA ILE A 41 -9.73 -9.58 -16.69
C ILE A 41 -8.67 -8.55 -17.11
N MET A 42 -8.53 -8.31 -18.41
CA MET A 42 -7.61 -7.31 -18.96
C MET A 42 -8.00 -5.89 -18.55
N GLU A 43 -9.28 -5.53 -18.62
CA GLU A 43 -9.78 -4.23 -18.17
C GLU A 43 -9.59 -4.04 -16.66
N VAL A 44 -9.93 -5.06 -15.86
CA VAL A 44 -9.72 -5.05 -14.41
C VAL A 44 -8.24 -4.90 -14.07
N HIS A 45 -7.34 -5.61 -14.74
CA HIS A 45 -5.89 -5.49 -14.54
C HIS A 45 -5.36 -4.08 -14.80
N LYS A 46 -5.80 -3.46 -15.90
CA LYS A 46 -5.41 -2.09 -16.26
C LYS A 46 -5.96 -1.06 -15.27
N ALA A 47 -7.26 -1.15 -14.97
CA ALA A 47 -7.91 -0.24 -14.03
C ALA A 47 -7.32 -0.36 -12.63
N ASN A 48 -7.14 -1.57 -12.13
CA ASN A 48 -6.56 -1.81 -10.82
C ASN A 48 -5.08 -1.41 -10.76
N GLY A 49 -4.31 -1.63 -11.83
CA GLY A 49 -2.93 -1.14 -11.93
C GLY A 49 -2.83 0.39 -11.79
N PHE A 50 -3.74 1.12 -12.44
CA PHE A 50 -3.82 2.57 -12.29
C PHE A 50 -4.22 3.00 -10.87
N VAL A 51 -5.22 2.34 -10.27
CA VAL A 51 -5.64 2.59 -8.88
C VAL A 51 -4.49 2.34 -7.90
N LEU A 52 -3.77 1.22 -8.05
CA LEU A 52 -2.63 0.87 -7.22
C LEU A 52 -1.54 1.95 -7.28
N TYR A 53 -1.23 2.45 -8.48
CA TYR A 53 -0.27 3.53 -8.69
C TYR A 53 -0.65 4.79 -7.91
N ILE A 54 -1.90 5.25 -8.02
CA ILE A 54 -2.40 6.43 -7.30
C ILE A 54 -2.37 6.21 -5.78
N LEU A 55 -2.76 5.03 -5.31
CA LEU A 55 -2.74 4.70 -3.88
C LEU A 55 -1.32 4.72 -3.32
N VAL A 56 -0.33 4.17 -4.04
CA VAL A 56 1.07 4.18 -3.62
C VAL A 56 1.61 5.61 -3.53
N LEU A 57 1.38 6.44 -4.56
CA LEU A 57 1.79 7.84 -4.55
C LEU A 57 1.17 8.60 -3.38
N THR A 58 -0.14 8.45 -3.19
CA THR A 58 -0.88 9.09 -2.09
C THR A 58 -0.36 8.64 -0.74
N HIS A 59 -0.14 7.33 -0.56
CA HIS A 59 0.40 6.77 0.68
C HIS A 59 1.78 7.34 1.00
N ILE A 60 2.69 7.36 0.01
CA ILE A 60 4.04 7.92 0.17
C ILE A 60 3.97 9.41 0.48
N PHE A 61 3.13 10.18 -0.21
CA PHE A 61 3.01 11.62 0.00
C PHE A 61 2.48 11.95 1.40
N VAL A 62 1.38 11.32 1.81
CA VAL A 62 0.71 11.56 3.10
C VAL A 62 1.58 11.08 4.27
N PHE A 63 2.22 9.91 4.14
CA PHE A 63 3.01 9.33 5.22
C PHE A 63 4.53 9.55 5.08
N ARG A 64 4.97 10.43 4.15
CA ARG A 64 6.39 10.69 3.83
C ARG A 64 7.25 10.99 5.06
N LYS A 65 6.70 11.73 6.03
CA LYS A 65 7.38 12.05 7.30
C LYS A 65 7.66 10.82 8.16
N ASN A 66 6.81 9.80 8.10
CA ASN A 66 7.02 8.54 8.81
C ASN A 66 8.00 7.62 8.07
N LEU A 67 8.12 7.70 6.74
CA LEU A 67 9.13 6.94 6.00
C LEU A 67 10.55 7.36 6.38
N LYS A 68 10.79 8.67 6.59
CA LYS A 68 12.05 9.17 7.15
C LYS A 68 12.34 8.56 8.53
N PHE A 69 11.33 8.31 9.35
CA PHE A 69 11.53 7.71 10.68
C PHE A 69 11.93 6.23 10.62
N TYR A 70 11.43 5.47 9.64
CA TYR A 70 11.79 4.05 9.46
C TYR A 70 13.10 3.85 8.68
N LEU A 71 13.41 4.71 7.69
CA LEU A 71 14.65 4.63 6.91
C LEU A 71 15.82 5.37 7.56
N PHE A 72 15.53 6.40 8.36
CA PHE A 72 16.49 7.10 9.21
C PHE A 72 15.91 7.14 10.62
N PRO A 73 15.90 5.99 11.34
CA PRO A 73 15.68 6.06 12.77
C PRO A 73 16.73 7.02 13.29
N LYS A 74 16.29 8.20 13.75
CA LYS A 74 17.16 9.14 14.44
C LYS A 74 17.82 8.26 15.50
N LYS A 75 19.13 8.02 15.39
CA LYS A 75 19.90 7.32 16.43
C LYS A 75 19.37 7.90 17.72
N ILE A 76 18.74 7.06 18.55
CA ILE A 76 18.48 7.42 19.93
C ILE A 76 19.89 7.48 20.49
N VAL A 77 20.53 8.64 20.32
CA VAL A 77 21.79 8.98 20.94
C VAL A 77 21.46 8.79 22.40
N GLY A 78 22.08 7.76 22.98
CA GLY A 78 22.04 7.54 24.41
C GLY A 78 22.26 8.90 25.05
N LYS A 79 21.27 9.34 25.82
CA LYS A 79 21.48 10.42 26.77
C LYS A 79 22.61 9.91 27.67
N LYS A 80 23.81 10.40 27.38
CA LYS A 80 25.00 10.26 28.19
C LYS A 80 24.69 10.89 29.55
N SER A 81 25.06 10.12 30.57
CA SER A 81 25.45 10.53 31.92
C SER A 81 24.41 11.18 32.82
#